data_AF-A0A445MRM1-F1
#
_entry.id   AF-A0A445MRM1-F1
#
_cell.length_a   1.000
_cell.length_b   1.000
_cell.length_c   1.000
_cell.angle_alpha   90.00
_cell.angle_beta   90.00
_cell.angle_gamma   90.00
#
_symmetry.space_group_name_H-M   'P 1'
#
loop_
_entity.id
_entity.type
_entity.pdbx_description
1 polymer ?
#
loop_
_entity_poly.entity_id
_entity_poly.type
_entity_poly.pdbx_seq_one_letter_code
_entity_poly.pdbx_strand_id
1 'polypeptide(L)' 'MVEKDFYERIKPIKVDYIESVLGAGFSISSNMPKPATSCGSSCSC' A
#
# COMPACT_ATOMS: atom_id res chain seq x y z
N MET A 1 9.53 -5.34 15.81
CA MET A 1 10.52 -6.13 15.04
C MET A 1 9.98 -6.35 13.65
N VAL A 2 10.81 -6.25 12.60
CA VAL A 2 10.42 -6.48 11.21
C VAL A 2 10.93 -7.85 10.77
N GLU A 3 10.09 -8.62 10.11
CA GLU A 3 10.43 -9.94 9.59
C GLU A 3 11.37 -9.79 8.39
N LYS A 4 12.63 -10.24 8.53
CA LYS A 4 13.71 -9.93 7.57
C LYS A 4 13.45 -10.54 6.18
N ASP A 5 12.99 -11.79 6.12
CA ASP A 5 12.73 -12.48 4.86
C ASP A 5 11.56 -11.86 4.11
N PHE A 6 10.55 -11.38 4.84
CA PHE A 6 9.46 -10.63 4.25
C PHE A 6 9.93 -9.28 3.71
N TYR A 7 10.70 -8.54 4.51
CA TYR A 7 11.25 -7.24 4.14
C TYR A 7 12.08 -7.29 2.86
N GLU A 8 12.97 -8.28 2.70
CA GLU A 8 13.73 -8.46 1.45
C GLU A 8 12.84 -8.74 0.24
N ARG A 9 11.76 -9.51 0.42
CA ARG A 9 10.83 -9.86 -0.67
C ARG A 9 9.94 -8.71 -1.12
N ILE A 10 9.58 -7.80 -0.23
CA ILE A 10 8.64 -6.70 -0.53
C ILE A 10 9.32 -5.37 -0.88
N LYS A 11 10.66 -5.31 -0.84
CA LYS A 11 11.42 -4.15 -1.31
C LYS A 11 11.13 -3.86 -2.80
N PRO A 12 11.17 -2.59 -3.23
CA PRO A 12 11.30 -1.38 -2.41
C PRO A 12 9.97 -1.03 -1.71
N ILE A 13 10.02 -0.72 -0.41
CA ILE A 13 8.87 -0.19 0.34
C ILE A 13 8.97 1.34 0.34
N LYS A 14 7.94 2.02 -0.14
CA LYS A 14 7.79 3.47 -0.05
C LYS A 14 6.58 3.81 0.80
N VAL A 15 6.78 4.77 1.71
CA VAL A 15 5.72 5.29 2.57
C VAL A 15 5.65 6.78 2.31
N ASP A 16 4.64 7.17 1.54
CA ASP A 16 4.40 8.55 1.16
C ASP A 16 3.19 9.07 1.94
N TYR A 17 3.32 10.21 2.59
CA TYR A 17 2.16 10.88 3.17
C TYR A 17 1.44 11.65 2.06
N ILE A 18 0.16 11.35 1.88
CA ILE A 18 -0.67 11.95 0.85
C ILE A 18 -1.84 12.67 1.50
N GLU A 19 -2.10 13.89 1.04
CA GLU A 19 -3.30 14.64 1.38
C GLU A 19 -4.21 14.64 0.16
N SER A 20 -5.37 14.01 0.28
CA SER A 20 -6.39 13.95 -0.78
C SER A 20 -7.62 14.74 -0.36
N VAL A 21 -8.50 15.02 -1.32
CA VAL A 21 -9.81 15.66 -1.08
C VAL A 21 -10.66 14.87 -0.08
N LEU A 22 -10.40 13.57 0.06
CA LEU A 22 -11.06 12.67 1.00
C LEU A 22 -10.37 12.56 2.37
N GLY A 23 -9.31 13.35 2.61
CA GLY A 23 -8.52 13.36 3.84
C GLY A 23 -7.05 13.00 3.61
N ALA A 24 -6.28 13.14 4.69
CA ALA A 24 -4.86 12.86 4.70
C ALA A 24 -4.53 11.47 5.27
N GLY A 25 -3.51 10.81 4.73
CA GLY A 25 -3.12 9.47 5.14
C GLY A 25 -1.76 9.03 4.60
N PHE A 26 -1.32 7.83 4.97
CA PHE A 26 -0.09 7.24 4.47
C PHE A 26 -0.39 6.25 3.34
N SER A 27 0.19 6.52 2.17
CA SER A 27 0.22 5.61 1.05
C SER A 27 1.45 4.71 1.18
N ILE A 28 1.22 3.42 1.38
CA ILE A 28 2.27 2.42 1.44
C ILE A 28 2.28 1.68 0.10
N SER A 29 3.40 1.78 -0.63
CA SER A 29 3.62 1.02 -1.86
C SER A 29 4.82 0.09 -1.70
N SER A 30 4.70 -1.11 -2.25
CA SER A 30 5.73 -2.14 -2.23
C SER A 30 5.65 -2.97 -3.51
N ASN A 31 6.68 -3.79 -3.77
CA ASN A 31 6.64 -4.75 -4.89
C ASN A 31 5.82 -6.01 -4.56
N MET A 32 4.98 -5.96 -3.52
CA MET A 32 4.13 -7.08 -3.14
C MET A 32 3.07 -7.29 -4.22
N PRO A 33 2.85 -8.54 -4.69
CA PRO A 33 1.79 -8.83 -5.66
C PRO A 33 0.45 -8.42 -5.06
N LYS A 34 -0.13 -7.36 -5.61
CA LYS A 34 -1.45 -6.90 -5.21
C LYS A 34 -2.45 -7.98 -5.63
N PRO A 35 -3.31 -8.47 -4.73
CA PRO A 35 -4.40 -9.34 -5.15
C PRO A 35 -5.20 -8.63 -6.24
N ALA A 36 -5.61 -9.37 -7.28
CA ALA A 36 -6.33 -8.82 -8.44
C ALA A 36 -7.63 -8.09 -8.04
N THR A 37 -8.09 -8.29 -6.82
CA THR A 37 -9.22 -7.62 -6.15
C THR A 37 -8.77 -6.39 -5.34
N SER A 38 -7.77 -5.63 -5.82
CA SER A 38 -7.40 -4.37 -5.16
C SER A 38 -8.62 -3.43 -5.16
N CYS A 39 -8.83 -2.74 -4.04
CA CYS A 39 -10.00 -1.93 -3.66
C CYS A 39 -10.49 -0.90 -4.70
N GLY A 40 -11.00 -1.35 -5.84
CA GLY A 40 -11.54 -0.54 -6.94
C GLY A 40 -12.94 -0.95 -7.37
N SER A 41 -13.57 -1.92 -6.69
CA SER A 41 -14.88 -2.47 -7.09
C SER A 41 -15.99 -2.35 -6.05
N SER A 42 -15.74 -1.72 -4.89
CA SER A 42 -16.77 -1.58 -3.84
C SER A 42 -16.99 -0.15 -3.34
N CYS A 43 -16.38 0.85 -3.95
CA CYS A 43 -16.75 2.25 -3.73
C CYS A 43 -17.93 2.58 -4.65
N SER A 44 -19.10 2.01 -4.33
CA SER A 44 -20.37 2.47 -4.88
C SER A 44 -20.75 3.75 -4.13
N CYS A 45 -20.26 4.89 -4.63
CA CYS A 45 -20.87 6.20 -4.36
C CYS A 45 -22.00 6.44 -5.35
#